data_AF-A0A248L4F7-F1
#
_entry.id   AF-A0A248L4F7-F1
#
_cell.length_a   1.000
_cell.length_b   1.000
_cell.length_c   1.000
_cell.angle_alpha   90.00
_cell.angle_beta   90.00
_cell.angle_gamma   90.00
#
_symmetry.space_group_name_H-M   'P 1'
#
loop_
_entity.id
_entity.type
_entity.pdbx_description
1 polymer ?
#
loop_
_entity_poly.entity_id
_entity_poly.type
_entity_poly.pdbx_seq_one_letter_code
_entity_poly.pdbx_strand_id
1 'polypeptide(L)'
;MQSYMLLPLYLLVLLVYVIISLIDMWKSYTASSNSSDFLFFILTLVALFAGFLLAPILSLLFHWKRNRLKRNIGLVLFFILIIAYIVRFFIS
;
A
#
# COMPACT_ATOMS: atom_id res chain seq x y z
N MET A 1 -1.63 -16.77 -21.38
CA MET A 1 -1.73 -15.35 -21.80
C MET A 1 -2.48 -14.47 -20.81
N GLN A 2 -3.58 -14.93 -20.20
CA GLN A 2 -4.44 -14.12 -19.30
C GLN A 2 -3.78 -13.69 -17.97
N SER A 3 -2.91 -14.51 -17.40
CA SER A 3 -2.21 -14.24 -16.12
C SER A 3 -1.19 -13.09 -16.20
N TYR A 4 -0.65 -12.78 -17.38
CA TYR A 4 0.37 -11.72 -17.55
C TYR A 4 -0.23 -10.31 -17.56
N MET A 5 -1.54 -10.16 -17.86
CA MET A 5 -2.19 -8.85 -17.91
C MET A 5 -2.73 -8.39 -16.54
N LEU A 6 -2.99 -9.33 -15.62
CA LEU A 6 -3.58 -9.02 -14.31
C LEU A 6 -2.57 -8.48 -13.31
N LEU A 7 -1.32 -8.95 -13.36
CA LEU A 7 -0.27 -8.52 -12.43
C LEU A 7 0.11 -7.03 -12.58
N PRO A 8 0.32 -6.49 -13.80
CA PRO A 8 0.57 -5.06 -13.98
C PRO A 8 -0.61 -4.19 -13.53
N LEU A 9 -1.84 -4.60 -13.84
CA LEU A 9 -3.04 -3.88 -13.43
C LEU A 9 -3.15 -3.84 -11.89
N TYR A 10 -2.91 -4.99 -11.25
CA TYR A 10 -2.90 -5.08 -9.80
C TYR A 10 -1.83 -4.19 -9.16
N LEU A 11 -0.60 -4.20 -9.70
CA LEU A 11 0.47 -3.31 -9.23
C LEU A 11 0.12 -1.83 -9.39
N LEU A 12 -0.58 -1.47 -10.47
CA LEU A 12 -1.07 -0.11 -10.70
C LEU A 12 -2.11 0.29 -9.64
N VAL A 13 -3.09 -0.58 -9.34
CA VAL A 13 -4.07 -0.34 -8.27
C VAL A 13 -3.36 -0.18 -6.92
N LEU A 14 -2.35 -1.00 -6.66
CA LEU A 14 -1.54 -0.93 -5.44
C LEU A 14 -0.74 0.38 -5.36
N LEU A 15 -0.19 0.84 -6.48
CA LEU A 15 0.52 2.10 -6.58
C LEU A 15 -0.42 3.28 -6.31
N VAL A 16 -1.61 3.26 -6.90
CA VAL A 16 -2.64 4.28 -6.63
C VAL A 16 -3.00 4.33 -5.14
N TYR A 17 -3.16 3.16 -4.49
CA TYR A 17 -3.39 3.08 -3.05
C TYR A 17 -2.25 3.73 -2.23
N VAL A 18 -0.99 3.48 -2.60
CA VAL A 18 0.18 4.10 -1.94
C VAL A 18 0.21 5.61 -2.16
N ILE A 19 -0.03 6.09 -3.38
CA ILE A 19 -0.06 7.52 -3.70
C ILE A 19 -1.14 8.24 -2.89
N ILE A 20 -2.36 7.69 -2.85
CA ILE A 20 -3.45 8.25 -2.03
C ILE A 20 -3.05 8.29 -0.55
N SER A 21 -2.39 7.24 -0.06
CA SER A 21 -1.93 7.17 1.33
C SER A 21 -0.84 8.21 1.63
N LEU A 22 0.10 8.44 0.71
CA LEU A 22 1.10 9.50 0.84
C LEU A 22 0.45 10.89 0.92
N ILE A 23 -0.57 11.15 0.09
CA ILE A 23 -1.34 12.40 0.15
C ILE A 23 -2.04 12.55 1.50
N ASP A 24 -2.64 11.48 2.02
CA ASP A 24 -3.30 11.50 3.33
C ASP A 24 -2.31 11.74 4.47
N MET A 25 -1.13 11.09 4.43
CA MET A 25 -0.06 11.28 5.40
C MET A 25 0.41 12.73 5.42
N TRP A 26 0.67 13.30 4.24
CA TRP A 26 1.07 14.69 4.09
C TRP A 26 0.02 15.64 4.66
N LYS A 27 -1.26 15.47 4.26
CA LYS A 27 -2.37 16.29 4.78
C LYS A 27 -2.49 16.18 6.30
N SER A 28 -2.42 14.96 6.83
CA SER A 28 -2.49 14.71 8.28
C SER A 28 -1.35 15.41 9.03
N TYR A 29 -0.13 15.36 8.50
CA TYR A 29 1.00 16.10 9.06
C TYR A 29 0.77 17.61 9.01
N THR A 30 0.36 18.17 7.87
CA THR A 30 0.13 19.63 7.75
C THR A 30 -0.99 20.14 8.66
N ALA A 31 -1.97 19.29 9.01
CA ALA A 31 -3.09 19.66 9.87
C ALA A 31 -2.79 19.51 11.37
N SER A 32 -1.93 18.57 11.76
CA SER A 32 -1.69 18.21 13.17
C SER A 32 -0.27 18.44 13.66
N SER A 33 0.67 18.74 12.76
CA SER A 33 2.12 18.81 13.01
C SER A 33 2.69 17.57 13.73
N ASN A 34 2.02 16.42 13.62
CA ASN A 34 2.42 15.21 14.30
C ASN A 34 3.64 14.58 13.61
N SER A 35 4.76 14.51 14.31
CA SER A 35 6.02 13.94 13.81
C SER A 35 5.91 12.48 13.39
N SER A 36 5.01 11.69 13.99
CA SER A 36 4.82 10.29 13.56
C SER A 36 4.28 10.21 12.14
N ASP A 37 3.41 11.14 11.75
CA ASP A 37 2.77 11.16 10.43
C ASP A 37 3.77 11.51 9.35
N PHE A 38 4.66 12.45 9.67
CA PHE A 38 5.77 12.82 8.82
C PHE A 38 6.78 11.67 8.66
N LEU A 39 7.09 10.94 9.73
CA LEU A 39 7.92 9.74 9.63
C LEU A 39 7.27 8.67 8.74
N PHE A 40 5.98 8.42 8.90
CA PHE A 40 5.23 7.51 8.01
C PHE A 40 5.30 7.97 6.55
N PHE A 41 5.17 9.28 6.29
CA PHE A 41 5.30 9.84 4.96
C PHE A 41 6.68 9.57 4.35
N ILE A 42 7.76 9.95 5.04
CA ILE A 42 9.13 9.76 4.55
C ILE A 42 9.45 8.28 4.35
N LEU A 43 9.14 7.43 5.33
CA LEU A 43 9.42 5.99 5.21
C LEU A 43 8.66 5.36 4.04
N THR A 44 7.39 5.74 3.85
CA THR A 44 6.58 5.25 2.73
C THR A 44 7.12 5.75 1.39
N LEU A 45 7.58 7.01 1.32
CA LEU A 45 8.17 7.60 0.13
C LEU A 45 9.49 6.92 -0.24
N VAL A 46 10.39 6.71 0.71
CA VAL A 46 11.66 5.99 0.49
C VAL A 46 11.38 4.55 0.06
N ALA A 47 10.46 3.86 0.73
CA ALA A 47 10.07 2.51 0.37
C ALA A 47 9.49 2.39 -1.04
N LEU A 48 8.76 3.42 -1.50
CA LEU A 48 8.18 3.46 -2.85
C LEU A 48 9.28 3.37 -3.91
N PHE A 49 10.38 4.12 -3.74
CA PHE A 49 11.49 4.15 -4.70
C PHE A 49 12.53 3.05 -4.47
N ALA A 50 12.72 2.57 -3.24
CA ALA A 50 13.73 1.57 -2.93
C ALA A 50 13.37 0.14 -3.39
N GLY A 51 12.09 -0.16 -3.58
CA GLY A 51 11.67 -1.50 -3.98
C GLY A 51 10.17 -1.79 -3.90
N PHE A 52 9.35 -0.77 -3.64
CA PHE A 52 7.88 -0.79 -3.60
C PHE A 52 7.23 -1.69 -2.55
N LEU A 53 7.77 -2.87 -2.23
CA LEU A 53 7.16 -3.89 -1.37
C LEU A 53 6.74 -3.38 0.02
N LEU A 54 7.54 -2.51 0.62
CA LEU A 54 7.28 -1.99 1.97
C LEU A 54 6.28 -0.82 2.00
N ALA A 55 6.13 -0.08 0.89
CA ALA A 55 5.27 1.11 0.86
C ALA A 55 3.77 0.82 1.07
N PRO A 56 3.18 -0.24 0.49
CA PRO A 56 1.80 -0.65 0.76
C PRO A 56 1.57 -1.09 2.20
N ILE A 57 2.57 -1.75 2.80
CA ILE A 57 2.52 -2.20 4.20
C ILE A 57 2.51 -0.98 5.12
N LEU A 58 3.43 -0.03 4.92
CA LEU A 58 3.47 1.23 5.68
C LEU A 58 2.18 2.04 5.50
N SER A 59 1.64 2.09 4.28
CA SER A 59 0.36 2.72 3.98
C SER A 59 -0.81 2.08 4.74
N LEU A 60 -0.84 0.74 4.81
CA LEU A 60 -1.83 0.00 5.58
C LEU A 60 -1.73 0.28 7.09
N LEU A 61 -0.51 0.28 7.63
CA LEU A 61 -0.26 0.58 9.04
C LEU A 61 -0.72 1.98 9.42
N PHE A 62 -0.49 2.98 8.56
CA PHE A 62 -0.95 4.34 8.76
C PHE A 62 -2.48 4.44 8.86
N HIS A 63 -3.20 3.75 7.97
CA HIS A 63 -4.67 3.76 7.95
C HIS A 63 -5.31 2.92 9.06
N TRP A 64 -4.54 2.05 9.73
CA TRP A 64 -5.05 1.04 10.67
C TRP A 64 -5.98 1.60 11.75
N LYS A 65 -5.63 2.76 12.32
CA LYS A 65 -6.43 3.46 13.34
C LYS A 65 -7.16 4.70 12.81
N ARG A 66 -6.94 5.13 11.57
CA ARG A 66 -7.43 6.41 11.03
C ARG A 66 -8.65 6.27 10.14
N ASN A 67 -8.66 5.28 9.24
CA ASN A 67 -9.73 5.14 8.26
C ASN A 67 -10.02 3.66 7.99
N ARG A 68 -11.18 3.20 8.45
CA ARG A 68 -11.62 1.81 8.30
C ARG A 68 -11.77 1.39 6.84
N LEU A 69 -12.25 2.29 5.97
CA LEU A 69 -12.47 1.99 4.56
C LEU A 69 -11.13 1.79 3.85
N LYS A 70 -10.18 2.73 4.01
CA LYS A 70 -8.85 2.64 3.39
C LYS A 70 -8.05 1.45 3.94
N ARG A 71 -8.16 1.17 5.23
CA ARG A 71 -7.60 -0.05 5.84
C ARG A 71 -8.17 -1.32 5.19
N ASN A 72 -9.49 -1.40 5.02
CA ASN A 72 -10.12 -2.57 4.43
C ASN A 72 -9.70 -2.75 2.96
N ILE A 73 -9.60 -1.66 2.18
CA ILE A 73 -9.04 -1.70 0.81
C ILE A 73 -7.61 -2.27 0.83
N GLY A 74 -6.74 -1.73 1.68
CA GLY A 74 -5.37 -2.21 1.79
C GLY A 74 -5.29 -3.68 2.22
N LEU A 75 -6.16 -4.14 3.13
CA LEU A 75 -6.26 -5.54 3.51
C LEU A 75 -6.68 -6.43 2.33
N VAL A 76 -7.71 -6.04 1.58
CA VAL A 76 -8.16 -6.78 0.40
C VAL A 76 -7.03 -6.90 -0.62
N LEU A 77 -6.33 -5.80 -0.91
CA LEU A 77 -5.16 -5.82 -1.78
C LEU A 77 -4.11 -6.81 -1.25
N PHE A 78 -3.72 -6.69 0.02
CA PHE A 78 -2.72 -7.58 0.62
C PHE A 78 -3.12 -9.08 0.56
N PHE A 79 -4.38 -9.41 0.84
CA PHE A 79 -4.89 -10.78 0.72
C PHE A 79 -4.85 -11.30 -0.72
N ILE A 80 -5.21 -10.48 -1.70
CA ILE A 80 -5.13 -10.85 -3.12
C ILE A 80 -3.68 -11.19 -3.50
N LEU A 81 -2.69 -10.41 -3.01
CA LEU A 81 -1.27 -10.71 -3.23
C LEU A 81 -0.88 -12.10 -2.70
N ILE A 82 -1.28 -12.40 -1.45
CA ILE A 82 -0.96 -13.66 -0.78
C ILE A 82 -1.60 -14.83 -1.53
N ILE A 83 -2.88 -14.73 -1.88
CA ILE A 83 -3.59 -15.76 -2.63
C ILE A 83 -2.92 -16.00 -3.98
N ALA A 84 -2.57 -14.93 -4.71
CA ALA A 84 -1.88 -15.05 -5.99
C ALA A 84 -0.52 -15.76 -5.85
N TYR A 85 0.23 -15.46 -4.80
CA TYR A 85 1.50 -16.13 -4.51
C TYR A 85 1.31 -17.62 -4.19
N ILE A 86 0.34 -17.95 -3.32
CA ILE A 86 0.01 -19.33 -2.94
C ILE A 86 -0.42 -20.14 -4.17
N VAL A 87 -1.35 -19.61 -4.96
CA VAL A 87 -1.84 -20.29 -6.19
C VAL A 87 -0.69 -20.55 -7.15
N ARG A 88 0.21 -19.58 -7.33
CA ARG A 88 1.40 -19.78 -8.17
C ARG A 88 2.33 -20.86 -7.61
N PHE A 89 2.49 -20.94 -6.29
CA PHE A 89 3.31 -21.97 -5.64
C PHE A 89 2.75 -23.38 -5.86
N PHE A 90 1.42 -23.56 -5.78
CA PHE A 90 0.78 -24.87 -5.99
C PHE A 90 0.76 -25.32 -7.46
N ILE A 91 0.84 -24.40 -8.41
CA ILE A 91 0.82 -24.70 -9.86
C ILE A 91 2.25 -24.94 -10.41
N SER A 92 3.28 -24.46 -9.69
CA SER A 92 4.70 -24.63 -10.05
C SER A 92 5.26 -25.97 -9.61
#